data_AF-B1FWB4-F1
#
_entry.id   AF-B1FWB4-F1
#
_cell.length_a   1.000
_cell.length_b   1.000
_cell.length_c   1.000
_cell.angle_alpha   90.00
_cell.angle_beta   90.00
_cell.angle_gamma   90.00
#
_symmetry.space_group_name_H-M   'P 1'
#
loop_
_entity.id
_entity.type
_entity.pdbx_description
1 polymer ?
#
loop_
_entity_poly.entity_id
_entity_poly.type
_entity_poly.pdbx_seq_one_letter_code
_entity_poly.pdbx_strand_id
1 'polypeptide(L)'
;MLAVAVMAVTALGLIAGQLWTAREARAMSMREHAAWIADSVAEAVSAPSANDAALNAWRSRAATLLPGGDASVIGIGGVSAARVTWTAPRNAPHAADDVIDKPEPCGGVDAPVGLSCVALAFVK
;
A
#
# COMPACT_ATOMS: atom_id res chain seq x y z
N MET A 1 -19.35 41.73 -12.38
CA MET A 1 -18.19 40.90 -11.96
C MET A 1 -18.56 39.76 -11.01
N LEU A 2 -19.62 39.87 -10.19
CA LEU A 2 -20.00 38.86 -9.20
C LEU A 2 -20.40 37.50 -9.82
N ALA A 3 -21.13 37.50 -10.94
CA ALA A 3 -21.50 36.28 -11.65
C ALA A 3 -20.27 35.46 -12.12
N VAL A 4 -19.24 36.15 -12.63
CA VAL A 4 -17.98 35.52 -13.05
C VAL A 4 -17.24 34.92 -11.86
N ALA A 5 -17.23 35.63 -10.73
CA ALA A 5 -16.62 35.13 -9.49
C ALA A 5 -17.33 33.86 -8.97
N VAL A 6 -18.67 33.84 -8.97
CA VAL A 6 -19.45 32.67 -8.55
C VAL A 6 -19.17 31.47 -9.45
N MET A 7 -19.18 31.67 -10.78
CA MET A 7 -18.84 30.60 -11.73
C MET A 7 -17.44 30.05 -11.49
N ALA A 8 -16.44 30.91 -11.26
CA ALA A 8 -15.08 30.50 -10.98
C ALA A 8 -14.98 29.64 -9.69
N VAL A 9 -15.61 30.06 -8.60
CA VAL A 9 -15.63 29.31 -7.34
C VAL A 9 -16.30 27.95 -7.53
N THR A 10 -17.43 27.89 -8.24
CA THR A 10 -18.09 26.60 -8.52
C THR A 10 -17.23 25.67 -9.35
N ALA A 11 -16.55 26.18 -10.39
CA ALA A 11 -15.66 25.37 -11.22
C ALA A 11 -14.48 24.82 -10.41
N LEU A 12 -13.86 25.64 -9.57
CA LEU A 12 -12.78 25.19 -8.68
C LEU A 12 -13.26 24.14 -7.66
N GLY A 13 -14.46 24.32 -7.10
CA GLY A 13 -15.07 23.35 -6.19
C GLY A 13 -15.28 21.98 -6.85
N LEU A 14 -15.75 21.95 -8.10
CA LEU A 14 -15.90 20.71 -8.85
C LEU A 14 -14.56 20.05 -9.14
N ILE A 15 -13.55 20.81 -9.58
CA ILE A 15 -12.21 20.28 -9.85
C ILE A 15 -11.59 19.70 -8.57
N ALA A 16 -11.72 20.38 -7.44
CA ALA A 16 -11.24 19.90 -6.16
C ALA A 16 -11.91 18.57 -5.76
N GLY A 17 -13.23 18.47 -5.94
CA GLY A 17 -13.98 17.23 -5.70
C GLY A 17 -13.52 16.07 -6.59
N GLN A 18 -13.36 16.30 -7.89
CA GLN A 18 -12.89 15.27 -8.83
C GLN A 18 -11.45 14.83 -8.54
N LEU A 19 -10.59 15.79 -8.14
CA LEU A 19 -9.21 15.48 -7.78
C LEU A 19 -9.13 14.64 -6.50
N TRP A 20 -9.99 14.93 -5.52
CA TRP A 20 -10.10 14.16 -4.29
C TRP A 20 -10.51 12.71 -4.57
N THR A 21 -11.62 12.50 -5.29
CA THR A 21 -12.10 11.14 -5.60
C THR A 21 -11.10 10.33 -6.42
N ALA A 22 -10.40 10.97 -7.37
CA ALA A 22 -9.35 10.32 -8.14
C ALA A 22 -8.16 9.88 -7.26
N ARG A 23 -7.80 10.68 -6.24
CA ARG A 23 -6.75 10.33 -5.28
C ARG A 23 -7.17 9.17 -4.40
N GLU A 24 -8.40 9.16 -3.91
CA GLU A 24 -8.95 8.06 -3.11
C GLU A 24 -8.99 6.75 -3.91
N ALA A 25 -9.49 6.78 -5.15
CA ALA A 25 -9.56 5.61 -6.01
C ALA A 25 -8.16 5.04 -6.29
N ARG A 26 -7.16 5.91 -6.49
CA ARG A 26 -5.77 5.49 -6.65
C ARG A 26 -5.20 4.86 -5.37
N ALA A 27 -5.53 5.41 -4.20
CA ALA A 27 -5.08 4.85 -2.93
C ALA A 27 -5.67 3.45 -2.69
N MET A 28 -6.96 3.26 -2.99
CA MET A 28 -7.61 1.96 -2.90
C MET A 28 -7.02 0.94 -3.87
N SER A 29 -6.85 1.32 -5.15
CA SER A 29 -6.26 0.40 -6.12
C SER A 29 -4.84 -0.02 -5.74
N MET A 30 -4.02 0.87 -5.18
CA MET A 30 -2.68 0.49 -4.69
C MET A 30 -2.76 -0.55 -3.57
N ARG A 31 -3.71 -0.43 -2.63
CA ARG A 31 -3.91 -1.44 -1.59
C ARG A 31 -4.38 -2.78 -2.17
N GLU A 32 -5.26 -2.77 -3.15
CA GLU A 32 -5.73 -3.99 -3.83
C GLU A 32 -4.58 -4.70 -4.54
N HIS A 33 -3.74 -3.96 -5.28
CA HIS A 33 -2.54 -4.52 -5.91
C HIS A 33 -1.57 -5.09 -4.86
N ALA A 34 -1.36 -4.40 -3.74
CA ALA A 34 -0.49 -4.89 -2.68
C ALA A 34 -1.03 -6.18 -2.03
N ALA A 35 -2.34 -6.27 -1.79
CA ALA A 35 -2.98 -7.47 -1.27
C ALA A 35 -2.87 -8.65 -2.24
N TRP A 36 -3.12 -8.42 -3.53
CA TRP A 36 -2.96 -9.44 -4.57
C TRP A 36 -1.51 -9.93 -4.69
N ILE A 37 -0.52 -9.05 -4.58
CA ILE A 37 0.90 -9.44 -4.57
C ILE A 37 1.25 -10.22 -3.29
N ALA A 38 0.73 -9.83 -2.13
CA ALA A 38 1.00 -10.55 -0.88
C ALA A 38 0.45 -11.99 -0.95
N ASP A 39 -0.76 -12.15 -1.48
CA ASP A 39 -1.38 -13.45 -1.72
C ASP A 39 -0.55 -14.31 -2.69
N SER A 40 -0.16 -13.75 -3.83
CA SER A 40 0.63 -14.49 -4.82
C SER A 40 2.05 -14.84 -4.36
N VAL A 41 2.65 -14.03 -3.48
CA VAL A 41 3.91 -14.36 -2.80
C VAL A 41 3.69 -15.52 -1.81
N ALA A 42 2.61 -15.49 -1.02
CA ALA A 42 2.29 -16.57 -0.10
C ALA A 42 2.06 -17.90 -0.85
N GLU A 43 1.33 -17.87 -1.97
CA GLU A 43 1.14 -19.04 -2.85
C GLU A 43 2.47 -19.53 -3.43
N ALA A 44 3.32 -18.63 -3.95
CA ALA A 44 4.60 -19.00 -4.54
C ALA A 44 5.58 -19.61 -3.53
N VAL A 45 5.52 -19.19 -2.26
CA VAL A 45 6.46 -19.61 -1.22
C VAL A 45 5.97 -20.83 -0.44
N SER A 46 4.66 -21.07 -0.39
CA SER A 46 4.06 -22.30 0.17
C SER A 46 4.14 -23.49 -0.80
N ALA A 47 4.35 -23.25 -2.10
CA ALA A 47 4.55 -24.33 -3.05
C ALA A 47 5.80 -25.19 -2.71
N PRO A 48 5.77 -26.53 -2.87
CA PRO A 48 6.90 -27.42 -2.56
C PRO A 48 8.18 -27.10 -3.35
N SER A 49 8.05 -26.46 -4.51
CA SER A 49 9.15 -25.99 -5.37
C SER A 49 9.47 -24.50 -5.17
N ALA A 50 9.11 -23.92 -4.02
CA ALA A 50 9.37 -22.53 -3.67
C ALA A 50 10.78 -22.12 -4.07
N ASN A 51 10.85 -21.16 -5.01
CA ASN A 51 12.09 -20.72 -5.63
C ASN A 51 12.25 -19.22 -5.41
N ASP A 52 13.46 -18.81 -5.01
CA ASP A 52 13.84 -17.40 -4.87
C ASP A 52 13.60 -16.62 -6.18
N ALA A 53 13.66 -17.27 -7.33
CA ALA A 53 13.30 -16.67 -8.61
C ALA A 53 11.83 -16.20 -8.67
N ALA A 54 10.90 -16.95 -8.08
CA ALA A 54 9.48 -16.57 -8.02
C ALA A 54 9.29 -15.36 -7.09
N LEU A 55 9.96 -15.34 -5.94
CA LEU A 55 9.93 -14.19 -5.04
C LEU A 55 10.54 -12.93 -5.71
N ASN A 56 11.64 -13.07 -6.44
CA ASN A 56 12.25 -11.97 -7.18
C ASN A 56 11.35 -11.44 -8.32
N ALA A 57 10.59 -12.31 -8.97
CA ALA A 57 9.60 -11.90 -9.97
C ALA A 57 8.45 -11.10 -9.33
N TRP A 58 8.01 -11.49 -8.14
CA TRP A 58 7.01 -10.72 -7.41
C TRP A 58 7.55 -9.40 -6.87
N ARG A 59 8.81 -9.36 -6.43
CA ARG A 59 9.50 -8.13 -6.04
C ARG A 59 9.60 -7.13 -7.21
N SER A 60 9.98 -7.59 -8.40
CA SER A 60 10.03 -6.72 -9.58
C SER A 60 8.63 -6.22 -9.99
N ARG A 61 7.61 -7.07 -9.82
CA ARG A 61 6.21 -6.70 -10.07
C ARG A 61 5.70 -5.66 -9.06
N ALA A 62 6.05 -5.80 -7.78
CA ALA A 62 5.76 -4.80 -6.76
C ALA A 62 6.39 -3.44 -7.09
N ALA A 63 7.67 -3.42 -7.48
CA ALA A 63 8.34 -2.19 -7.92
C ALA A 63 7.72 -1.55 -9.17
N THR A 64 7.06 -2.35 -10.02
CA THR A 64 6.39 -1.87 -11.24
C THR A 64 4.98 -1.33 -10.96
N LEU A 65 4.21 -2.00 -10.10
CA LEU A 65 2.81 -1.67 -9.83
C LEU A 65 2.63 -0.66 -8.70
N LEU A 66 3.58 -0.59 -7.76
CA LEU A 66 3.52 0.23 -6.57
C LEU A 66 4.70 1.21 -6.52
N PRO A 67 4.47 2.50 -6.24
CA PRO A 67 5.55 3.48 -6.12
C PRO A 67 6.53 3.13 -5.00
N GLY A 68 7.79 2.83 -5.35
CA GLY A 68 8.79 2.37 -4.38
C GLY A 68 8.40 1.04 -3.73
N GLY A 69 7.66 0.20 -4.45
CA GLY A 69 7.14 -1.07 -3.95
C GLY A 69 8.21 -2.13 -3.74
N ASP A 70 8.10 -2.89 -2.65
CA ASP A 70 8.91 -4.08 -2.39
C ASP A 70 8.04 -5.23 -1.84
N ALA A 71 8.41 -6.46 -2.19
CA ALA A 71 7.81 -7.68 -1.70
C ALA A 71 8.85 -8.53 -0.95
N SER A 72 8.47 -9.00 0.23
CA SER A 72 9.34 -9.75 1.14
C SER A 72 8.55 -10.81 1.89
N VAL A 73 9.26 -11.81 2.44
CA VAL A 73 8.69 -12.75 3.40
C VAL A 73 9.36 -12.50 4.74
N ILE A 74 8.57 -12.37 5.80
CA ILE A 74 9.05 -12.22 7.17
C ILE A 74 8.55 -13.38 8.04
N GLY A 75 9.32 -13.76 9.06
CA GLY A 75 8.89 -14.75 10.05
C GLY A 75 8.33 -14.05 11.30
N ILE A 76 7.17 -14.48 11.78
CA ILE A 76 6.50 -13.93 12.96
C ILE A 76 6.00 -15.09 13.82
N GLY A 77 6.56 -15.27 15.02
CA GLY A 77 6.01 -16.21 16.01
C GLY A 77 5.80 -17.65 15.51
N GLY A 78 6.63 -18.13 14.58
CA GLY A 78 6.52 -19.48 14.00
C GLY A 78 5.67 -19.58 12.73
N VAL A 79 5.09 -18.48 12.25
CA VAL A 79 4.33 -18.39 10.99
C VAL A 79 5.09 -17.49 10.00
N SER A 80 4.97 -17.75 8.71
CA SER A 80 5.53 -16.85 7.68
C SER A 80 4.51 -15.78 7.31
N ALA A 81 4.94 -14.58 6.92
CA ALA A 81 4.05 -13.59 6.35
C ALA A 81 4.64 -12.97 5.08
N ALA A 82 3.83 -12.92 4.04
CA ALA A 82 4.13 -12.24 2.80
C ALA A 82 3.82 -10.76 3.01
N ARG A 83 4.84 -9.92 2.93
CA ARG A 83 4.76 -8.49 3.23
C ARG A 83 5.07 -7.70 1.97
N VAL A 84 4.16 -6.79 1.63
CA VAL A 84 4.29 -5.84 0.54
C VAL A 84 4.27 -4.44 1.13
N THR A 85 5.28 -3.64 0.80
CA THR A 85 5.40 -2.24 1.24
C THR A 85 5.48 -1.32 0.03
N TRP A 86 5.00 -0.09 0.16
CA TRP A 86 5.09 0.93 -0.88
C TRP A 86 5.02 2.33 -0.28
N THR A 87 5.38 3.35 -1.07
CA THR A 87 5.36 4.74 -0.61
C THR A 87 3.95 5.17 -0.20
N ALA A 88 3.79 5.65 1.04
CA ALA A 88 2.48 6.10 1.51
C ALA A 88 1.99 7.31 0.69
N PRO A 89 0.70 7.35 0.31
CA PRO A 89 0.15 8.54 -0.34
C PRO A 89 0.21 9.72 0.64
N ARG A 90 0.71 10.88 0.18
CA ARG A 90 0.94 12.09 1.02
C ARG A 90 -0.30 12.63 1.74
N ASN A 91 -1.50 12.22 1.30
CA ASN A 91 -2.77 12.64 1.87
C ASN A 91 -3.46 11.53 2.69
N ALA A 92 -2.78 10.41 2.95
CA ALA A 92 -3.29 9.48 3.95
C ALA A 92 -3.42 10.27 5.26
N PRO A 93 -4.56 10.21 5.96
CA PRO A 93 -4.63 10.76 7.30
C PRO A 93 -3.50 10.12 8.09
N HIS A 94 -2.49 10.91 8.47
CA HIS A 94 -1.70 10.53 9.64
C HIS A 94 -2.73 10.35 10.74
N ALA A 95 -2.64 9.25 11.48
CA ALA A 95 -3.39 9.11 12.72
C ALA A 95 -2.96 10.29 13.60
N ALA A 96 -3.69 11.41 13.51
CA ALA A 96 -3.33 12.70 14.09
C ALA A 96 -3.49 12.70 15.63
N ASP A 97 -3.59 11.52 16.24
CA ASP A 97 -3.87 11.31 17.65
C ASP A 97 -2.83 10.41 18.35
N ASP A 98 -1.85 9.85 17.63
CA ASP A 98 -0.74 9.15 18.27
C ASP A 98 0.43 10.12 18.51
N VAL A 99 0.55 10.55 19.77
CA VAL A 99 1.60 11.44 20.32
C VAL A 99 3.02 10.86 20.19
N ILE A 100 3.18 9.69 19.56
CA ILE A 100 4.46 9.07 19.20
C ILE A 100 4.26 8.49 17.81
N ASP A 101 5.16 8.79 16.86
CA ASP A 101 5.27 8.15 15.52
C ASP A 101 5.55 6.64 15.65
N LYS A 102 4.69 5.88 16.33
CA LYS A 102 4.77 4.44 16.39
C LYS A 102 4.19 3.93 15.07
N PRO A 103 5.00 3.28 14.22
CA PRO A 103 4.46 2.74 12.99
C PRO A 103 3.39 1.70 13.30
N GLU A 104 2.31 1.71 12.53
CA GLU A 104 1.29 0.66 12.64
C GLU A 104 1.97 -0.69 12.33
N PRO A 105 1.79 -1.73 13.17
CA PRO A 105 2.44 -3.02 12.95
C PRO A 105 1.88 -3.64 11.67
N CYS A 106 2.77 -4.00 10.74
CA CYS A 106 2.43 -4.68 9.51
C CYS A 106 2.91 -6.13 9.55
N GLY A 107 1.99 -7.04 9.86
CA GLY A 107 2.33 -8.44 10.07
C GLY A 107 3.27 -8.59 11.26
N GLY A 108 2.87 -8.11 12.45
CA GLY A 108 3.62 -8.32 13.68
C GLY A 108 4.99 -7.62 13.79
N VAL A 109 5.39 -6.83 12.79
CA VAL A 109 6.62 -6.02 12.76
C VAL A 109 6.25 -4.58 12.42
N ASP A 110 6.90 -3.61 13.04
CA ASP A 110 6.68 -2.20 12.75
C ASP A 110 6.89 -1.92 11.24
N ALA A 111 5.91 -1.27 10.61
CA ALA A 111 6.08 -0.83 9.22
C ALA A 111 7.18 0.24 9.13
N PRO A 112 7.97 0.30 8.05
CA PRO A 112 8.91 1.40 7.88
C PRO A 112 8.17 2.74 7.79
N VAL A 113 8.69 3.76 8.46
CA VAL A 113 8.11 5.11 8.45
C VAL A 113 7.98 5.63 7.01
N GLY A 114 6.83 6.23 6.70
CA GLY A 114 6.54 6.76 5.35
C GLY A 114 6.15 5.71 4.31
N LEU A 115 6.07 4.43 4.67
CA LEU A 115 5.55 3.37 3.80
C LEU A 115 4.16 2.90 4.27
N SER A 116 3.31 2.62 3.30
CA SER A 116 2.11 1.80 3.51
C SER A 116 2.49 0.32 3.39
N CYS A 117 1.70 -0.55 4.02
CA CYS A 117 2.04 -1.96 4.12
C CYS A 117 0.79 -2.85 4.12
N VAL A 118 0.93 -4.04 3.51
CA VAL A 118 0.02 -5.17 3.63
C VAL A 118 0.85 -6.39 3.99
N ALA A 119 0.37 -7.17 4.95
CA ALA A 119 0.97 -8.45 5.31
C ALA A 119 -0.09 -9.54 5.37
N LEU A 120 0.20 -10.68 4.74
CA LEU A 120 -0.62 -11.88 4.76
C LEU A 120 0.15 -13.01 5.44
N ALA A 121 -0.35 -13.50 6.57
CA ALA A 121 0.22 -14.65 7.26
C ALA A 121 -0.12 -15.95 6.52
N PHE A 122 0.85 -16.86 6.41
CA PHE A 122 0.69 -18.16 5.74
C PHE A 122 1.59 -19.23 6.38
N VAL A 123 1.20 -20.48 6.16
CA VAL A 123 1.99 -21.67 6.53
C VAL A 123 2.77 -22.13 5.31
N LYS A 124 4.03 -22.49 5.52
CA LYS A 124 4.90 -23.03 4.48
C LYS A 124 4.74 -24.54 4.36
#